data_AF-A0A1B9JUT0-F1
#
_entry.id   AF-A0A1B9JUT0-F1
#
_cell.length_a   1.000
_cell.length_b   1.000
_cell.length_c   1.000
_cell.angle_alpha   90.00
_cell.angle_beta   90.00
_cell.angle_gamma   90.00
#
_symmetry.space_group_name_H-M   'P 1'
#
loop_
_entity.id
_entity.type
_entity.pdbx_description
1 polymer ?
#
loop_
_entity_poly.entity_id
_entity_poly.type
_entity_poly.pdbx_seq_one_letter_code
_entity_poly.pdbx_strand_id
1 'polypeptide(L)'
;MKFFKVITLALLGIFLVNCDNSKSTVDDIKQKVQQTGADISDKTQDYFEQAKEESNDILNKLKEGNYNLAQDAVIKNIKQTLPLNIDQNTSLVDVSKENNTINYKYDVKGVTPDDLKIENTQKTLLNNLLTDYCSSDLMKKALRLAFPEGATHNYYINNSNALTLNLKPSDCDGKL
;
A
#
# COMPACT_ATOMS: atom_id res chain seq x y z
N MET A 1 13.87 51.86 -31.16
CA MET A 1 12.91 50.79 -31.50
C MET A 1 13.55 49.46 -31.09
N LYS A 2 13.00 48.55 -30.30
CA LYS A 2 11.75 48.41 -29.54
C LYS A 2 12.09 47.57 -28.30
N PHE A 3 11.42 47.90 -27.22
CA PHE A 3 11.46 47.34 -25.88
C PHE A 3 11.07 45.86 -25.83
N PHE A 4 11.84 45.03 -25.12
CA PHE A 4 11.33 43.77 -24.55
C PHE A 4 11.03 43.96 -23.07
N LYS A 5 9.85 43.47 -22.71
CA LYS A 5 9.09 43.79 -21.51
C LYS A 5 9.70 43.17 -20.26
N VAL A 6 9.61 43.98 -19.20
CA VAL A 6 9.75 43.70 -17.78
C VAL A 6 8.94 42.47 -17.36
N ILE A 7 9.55 41.57 -16.58
CA ILE A 7 8.82 40.78 -15.57
C ILE A 7 9.58 40.93 -14.25
N THR A 8 9.08 41.87 -13.45
CA THR A 8 9.27 41.99 -12.02
C THR A 8 8.67 40.74 -11.38
N LEU A 9 9.43 39.98 -10.59
CA LEU A 9 8.86 39.07 -9.60
C LEU A 9 9.24 39.59 -8.21
N ALA A 10 8.21 40.10 -7.53
CA ALA A 10 8.29 40.68 -6.21
C ALA A 10 8.64 39.63 -5.16
N LEU A 11 9.60 39.97 -4.31
CA LEU A 11 9.68 39.50 -2.94
C LEU A 11 8.47 40.02 -2.17
N LEU A 12 7.74 39.12 -1.49
CA LEU A 12 6.95 39.44 -0.31
C LEU A 12 6.73 38.13 0.47
N GLY A 13 7.31 38.06 1.66
CA GLY A 13 7.16 36.95 2.58
C GLY A 13 6.04 37.14 3.61
N ILE A 14 6.16 36.32 4.67
CA ILE A 14 5.43 36.31 5.95
C ILE A 14 4.04 35.63 5.79
N PHE A 15 3.71 34.52 6.47
CA PHE A 15 3.56 34.37 7.92
C PHE A 15 3.85 32.97 8.46
N LEU A 16 4.36 32.97 9.70
CA LEU A 16 4.50 31.86 10.63
C LEU A 16 3.14 31.33 11.13
N VAL A 17 3.09 30.01 11.29
CA VAL A 17 2.30 29.15 12.21
C VAL A 17 1.07 29.74 12.93
N ASN A 18 -0.09 29.11 12.73
CA ASN A 18 -0.91 28.54 13.82
C ASN A 18 -1.89 27.48 13.28
N CYS A 19 -2.06 26.40 14.04
CA CYS A 19 -2.81 25.19 13.71
C CYS A 19 -4.34 25.41 13.59
N ASP A 20 -4.99 24.69 12.68
CA ASP A 20 -6.32 24.12 12.92
C ASP A 20 -6.42 22.71 12.27
N ASN A 21 -7.17 21.85 12.94
CA ASN A 21 -7.24 20.40 12.77
C ASN A 21 -8.21 19.98 11.66
N SER A 22 -7.89 18.82 11.06
CA SER A 22 -8.80 17.92 10.33
C SER A 22 -9.21 18.34 8.90
N LYS A 23 -8.97 17.39 7.97
CA LYS A 23 -9.28 17.37 6.51
C LYS A 23 -8.34 18.17 5.58
N SER A 24 -7.22 17.58 5.18
CA SER A 24 -6.70 17.85 3.80
C SER A 24 -5.87 16.75 3.16
N THR A 25 -5.54 15.64 3.86
CA THR A 25 -4.61 14.65 3.29
C THR A 25 -5.15 13.94 2.03
N VAL A 26 -6.47 13.87 1.86
CA VAL A 26 -7.09 13.12 0.74
C VAL A 26 -7.06 13.89 -0.58
N ASP A 27 -7.22 15.21 -0.54
CA ASP A 27 -7.23 16.03 -1.75
C ASP A 27 -5.81 16.24 -2.31
N ASP A 28 -4.81 16.33 -1.42
CA ASP A 28 -3.39 16.36 -1.80
C ASP A 28 -2.93 15.04 -2.46
N ILE A 29 -3.51 13.90 -2.04
CA ILE A 29 -3.26 12.60 -2.66
C ILE A 29 -3.88 12.53 -4.06
N LYS A 30 -5.07 13.09 -4.26
CA LYS A 30 -5.77 13.09 -5.57
C LYS A 30 -4.97 13.79 -6.66
N GLN A 31 -4.32 14.91 -6.33
CA GLN A 31 -3.56 15.69 -7.30
C GLN A 31 -2.25 14.99 -7.72
N LYS A 32 -1.60 14.28 -6.78
CA LYS A 32 -0.36 13.53 -7.05
C LYS A 32 -0.56 12.27 -7.91
N VAL A 33 -1.77 11.71 -7.89
CA VAL A 33 -2.17 10.50 -8.64
C VAL A 33 -2.40 10.75 -10.13
N GLN A 34 -2.81 11.96 -10.49
CA GLN A 34 -3.03 12.31 -11.90
C GLN A 34 -1.73 12.50 -12.66
N GLN A 35 -0.62 12.78 -11.96
CA GLN A 35 0.63 13.21 -12.57
C GLN A 35 1.61 12.07 -12.89
N THR A 36 1.47 10.90 -12.26
CA THR A 36 2.42 9.77 -12.41
C THR A 36 2.02 8.75 -13.50
N GLY A 37 0.87 8.91 -14.16
CA GLY A 37 0.29 7.92 -15.06
C GLY A 37 0.67 8.01 -16.55
N ALA A 38 1.69 8.79 -16.92
CA ALA A 38 1.89 9.19 -18.32
C ALA A 38 2.82 8.29 -19.18
N ASP A 39 3.50 7.28 -18.62
CA ASP A 39 4.53 6.52 -19.38
C ASP A 39 4.41 4.98 -19.24
N ILE A 40 3.29 4.34 -19.63
CA ILE A 40 3.25 2.87 -19.82
C ILE A 40 2.28 2.45 -20.94
N SER A 41 2.73 1.52 -21.81
CA SER A 41 2.03 0.91 -22.97
C SER A 41 0.59 0.42 -22.75
N ASP A 42 -0.24 0.54 -23.79
CA ASP A 42 -1.70 0.28 -23.88
C ASP A 42 -2.24 -0.97 -23.14
N LYS A 43 -1.50 -2.08 -23.05
CA LYS A 43 -1.98 -3.31 -22.37
C LYS A 43 -1.85 -3.24 -20.84
N THR A 44 -1.00 -2.34 -20.33
CA THR A 44 -0.82 -2.08 -18.90
C THR A 44 -1.79 -1.01 -18.41
N GLN A 45 -2.33 -0.19 -19.31
CA GLN A 45 -3.23 0.91 -18.97
C GLN A 45 -4.59 0.42 -18.46
N ASP A 46 -5.21 -0.59 -19.08
CA ASP A 46 -6.50 -1.13 -18.63
C ASP A 46 -6.44 -1.73 -17.22
N TYR A 47 -5.39 -2.49 -16.91
CA TYR A 47 -5.17 -3.04 -15.57
C TYR A 47 -4.89 -1.94 -14.54
N PHE A 48 -4.17 -0.88 -14.95
CA PHE A 48 -3.86 0.24 -14.08
C PHE A 48 -5.09 1.11 -13.82
N GLU A 49 -5.93 1.34 -14.82
CA GLU A 49 -7.21 2.05 -14.67
C GLU A 49 -8.19 1.26 -13.81
N GLN A 50 -8.27 -0.07 -14.00
CA GLN A 50 -9.07 -0.94 -13.14
C GLN A 50 -8.59 -0.89 -11.68
N ALA A 51 -7.28 -1.06 -11.44
CA ALA A 51 -6.71 -1.00 -10.09
C ALA A 51 -6.94 0.39 -9.42
N LYS A 52 -6.89 1.46 -10.21
CA LYS A 52 -7.16 2.83 -9.75
C LYS A 52 -8.63 3.05 -9.44
N GLU A 53 -9.55 2.51 -10.24
CA GLU A 53 -10.98 2.59 -9.98
C GLU A 53 -11.35 1.82 -8.71
N GLU A 54 -10.82 0.60 -8.55
CA GLU A 54 -11.00 -0.23 -7.34
C GLU A 54 -10.44 0.47 -6.08
N SER A 55 -9.25 1.10 -6.17
CA SER A 55 -8.69 1.94 -5.09
C SER A 55 -9.63 3.09 -4.70
N ASN A 56 -10.20 3.77 -5.69
CA ASN A 56 -11.08 4.93 -5.45
C ASN A 56 -12.41 4.50 -4.82
N ASP A 57 -12.97 3.37 -5.25
CA ASP A 57 -14.17 2.78 -4.65
C ASP A 57 -13.93 2.42 -3.17
N ILE A 58 -12.79 1.77 -2.86
CA ILE A 58 -12.39 1.50 -1.47
C ILE A 58 -12.27 2.79 -0.67
N LEU A 59 -11.63 3.83 -1.23
CA LEU A 59 -11.46 5.12 -0.55
C LEU A 59 -12.80 5.84 -0.32
N ASN A 60 -13.75 5.73 -1.23
CA ASN A 60 -15.09 6.29 -1.07
C ASN A 60 -15.87 5.56 0.03
N LYS A 61 -15.85 4.22 0.06
CA LYS A 61 -16.45 3.42 1.15
C LYS A 61 -15.88 3.78 2.52
N LEU A 62 -14.57 4.07 2.59
CA LEU A 62 -13.92 4.55 3.81
C LEU A 62 -14.40 5.94 4.24
N LYS A 63 -14.60 6.87 3.29
CA LYS A 63 -15.16 8.22 3.58
C LYS A 63 -16.58 8.17 4.12
N GLU A 64 -17.35 7.18 3.69
CA GLU A 64 -18.71 6.92 4.17
C GLU A 64 -18.72 6.23 5.56
N GLY A 65 -17.55 5.96 6.14
CA GLY A 65 -17.40 5.31 7.44
C GLY A 65 -17.62 3.80 7.39
N ASN A 66 -17.69 3.19 6.20
CA ASN A 66 -17.99 1.78 6.03
C ASN A 66 -16.72 0.92 5.90
N TYR A 67 -15.95 0.86 6.98
CA TYR A 67 -14.68 0.13 7.06
C TYR A 67 -14.81 -1.36 6.72
N ASN A 68 -15.89 -2.01 7.17
CA ASN A 68 -16.10 -3.43 6.89
C ASN A 68 -16.29 -3.71 5.40
N LEU A 69 -17.08 -2.89 4.68
CA LEU A 69 -17.25 -3.04 3.22
C LEU A 69 -15.95 -2.72 2.46
N ALA A 70 -15.18 -1.74 2.92
CA ALA A 70 -13.88 -1.42 2.32
C ALA A 70 -12.91 -2.61 2.47
N GLN A 71 -12.84 -3.20 3.66
CA GLN A 71 -12.04 -4.41 3.90
C GLN A 71 -12.51 -5.60 3.06
N ASP A 72 -13.82 -5.83 2.96
CA ASP A 72 -14.38 -6.93 2.16
C ASP A 72 -14.07 -6.78 0.68
N ALA A 73 -14.11 -5.54 0.16
CA ALA A 73 -13.72 -5.25 -1.22
C ALA A 73 -12.24 -5.59 -1.47
N VAL A 74 -11.33 -5.17 -0.57
CA VAL A 74 -9.91 -5.50 -0.67
C VAL A 74 -9.68 -7.02 -0.64
N ILE A 75 -10.27 -7.72 0.33
CA ILE A 75 -10.14 -9.18 0.46
C ILE A 75 -10.66 -9.88 -0.80
N LYS A 76 -11.83 -9.48 -1.30
CA LYS A 76 -12.44 -10.07 -2.49
C LYS A 76 -11.54 -9.91 -3.71
N ASN A 77 -11.00 -8.72 -3.95
CA ASN A 77 -10.16 -8.45 -5.13
C ASN A 77 -8.86 -9.25 -5.08
N ILE A 78 -8.21 -9.33 -3.91
CA ILE A 78 -7.02 -10.17 -3.76
C ILE A 78 -7.37 -11.65 -3.99
N LYS A 79 -8.46 -12.15 -3.41
CA LYS A 79 -8.89 -13.56 -3.56
C LYS A 79 -9.12 -13.98 -5.01
N GLN A 80 -9.53 -13.08 -5.89
CA GLN A 80 -9.71 -13.36 -7.31
C GLN A 80 -8.40 -13.67 -8.05
N THR A 81 -7.25 -13.27 -7.47
CA THR A 81 -5.93 -13.50 -8.06
C THR A 81 -5.21 -14.71 -7.49
N LEU A 82 -5.83 -15.44 -6.54
CA LEU A 82 -5.18 -16.55 -5.86
C LEU A 82 -5.33 -17.87 -6.66
N PRO A 83 -4.32 -18.76 -6.61
CA PRO A 83 -3.01 -18.57 -5.98
C PRO A 83 -2.12 -17.60 -6.78
N LEU A 84 -1.49 -16.66 -6.09
CA LEU A 84 -0.57 -15.69 -6.70
C LEU A 84 0.87 -16.12 -6.41
N ASN A 85 1.61 -16.49 -7.46
CA ASN A 85 3.03 -16.80 -7.33
C ASN A 85 3.82 -15.51 -7.14
N ILE A 86 4.50 -15.39 -6.00
CA ILE A 86 5.36 -14.24 -5.68
C ILE A 86 6.75 -14.47 -6.27
N ASP A 87 7.26 -15.70 -6.12
CA ASP A 87 8.51 -16.17 -6.70
C ASP A 87 8.42 -17.68 -7.00
N GLN A 88 9.56 -18.31 -7.31
CA GLN A 88 9.63 -19.74 -7.65
C GLN A 88 9.25 -20.68 -6.50
N ASN A 89 9.38 -20.22 -5.27
CA ASN A 89 9.25 -21.00 -4.04
C ASN A 89 8.11 -20.51 -3.14
N THR A 90 7.56 -19.32 -3.39
CA THR A 90 6.56 -18.67 -2.54
C THR A 90 5.30 -18.33 -3.33
N SER A 91 4.14 -18.79 -2.86
CA SER A 91 2.84 -18.42 -3.40
C SER A 91 1.94 -17.87 -2.29
N LEU A 92 1.27 -16.75 -2.54
CA LEU A 92 0.14 -16.33 -1.71
C LEU A 92 -1.06 -17.23 -2.06
N VAL A 93 -1.58 -17.95 -1.06
CA VAL A 93 -2.61 -18.98 -1.26
C VAL A 93 -3.93 -18.64 -0.58
N ASP A 94 -3.93 -17.75 0.40
CA ASP A 94 -5.15 -17.23 1.01
C ASP A 94 -4.93 -15.82 1.57
N VAL A 95 -6.02 -15.09 1.72
CA VAL A 95 -6.07 -13.82 2.44
C VAL A 95 -7.34 -13.76 3.27
N SER A 96 -7.25 -13.27 4.48
CA SER A 96 -8.41 -13.13 5.37
C SER A 96 -8.33 -11.81 6.15
N LYS A 97 -9.40 -11.47 6.86
CA LYS A 97 -9.42 -10.32 7.76
C LYS A 97 -9.80 -10.76 9.16
N GLU A 98 -9.14 -10.20 10.16
CA GLU A 98 -9.44 -10.42 11.57
C GLU A 98 -9.02 -9.17 12.34
N ASN A 99 -9.85 -8.68 13.27
CA ASN A 99 -9.53 -7.56 14.14
C ASN A 99 -8.95 -6.32 13.41
N ASN A 100 -9.50 -5.95 12.25
CA ASN A 100 -9.01 -4.86 11.40
C ASN A 100 -7.57 -5.02 10.87
N THR A 101 -7.04 -6.25 10.91
CA THR A 101 -5.79 -6.67 10.28
C THR A 101 -6.10 -7.49 9.04
N ILE A 102 -5.31 -7.31 7.98
CA ILE A 102 -5.32 -8.22 6.83
C ILE A 102 -4.29 -9.33 7.05
N ASN A 103 -4.73 -10.58 6.95
CA ASN A 103 -3.90 -11.77 7.16
C ASN A 103 -3.59 -12.41 5.81
N TYR A 104 -2.33 -12.40 5.42
CA TYR A 104 -1.82 -13.08 4.23
C TYR A 104 -1.28 -14.46 4.60
N LYS A 105 -1.63 -15.48 3.81
CA LYS A 105 -1.12 -16.85 3.95
C LYS A 105 -0.28 -17.23 2.75
N TYR A 106 1.01 -17.44 2.97
CA TYR A 106 1.96 -17.89 1.96
C TYR A 106 2.26 -19.38 2.14
N ASP A 107 2.28 -20.12 1.04
CA ASP A 107 2.87 -21.46 0.97
C ASP A 107 4.30 -21.33 0.43
N VAL A 108 5.26 -21.92 1.15
CA VAL A 108 6.70 -21.83 0.85
C VAL A 108 7.28 -23.23 0.64
N LYS A 109 8.05 -23.40 -0.44
CA LYS A 109 8.68 -24.66 -0.84
C LYS A 109 10.20 -24.50 -0.96
N GLY A 110 10.92 -25.62 -0.91
CA GLY A 110 12.36 -25.64 -1.15
C GLY A 110 13.24 -25.07 -0.03
N VAL A 111 12.66 -24.72 1.12
CA VAL A 111 13.37 -24.27 2.33
C VAL A 111 12.83 -24.98 3.57
N THR A 112 13.61 -24.97 4.64
CA THR A 112 13.21 -25.51 5.95
C THR A 112 12.67 -24.41 6.87
N PRO A 113 11.90 -24.75 7.92
CA PRO A 113 11.49 -23.77 8.93
C PRO A 113 12.65 -23.06 9.62
N ASP A 114 13.82 -23.70 9.73
CA ASP A 114 14.99 -23.11 10.38
C ASP A 114 15.66 -22.05 9.48
N ASP A 115 15.61 -22.23 8.16
CA ASP A 115 16.09 -21.22 7.20
C ASP A 115 15.31 -19.89 7.32
N LEU A 116 14.00 -19.97 7.56
CA LEU A 116 13.13 -18.81 7.79
C LEU A 116 13.32 -18.18 9.18
N LYS A 117 13.95 -18.89 10.12
CA LYS A 117 14.25 -18.38 11.48
C LYS A 117 15.59 -17.64 11.56
N ILE A 118 16.41 -17.71 10.52
CA ILE A 118 17.67 -16.96 10.45
C ILE A 118 17.34 -15.46 10.52
N GLU A 119 17.94 -14.75 11.48
CA GLU A 119 17.66 -13.33 11.75
C GLU A 119 17.81 -12.46 10.50
N ASN A 120 18.89 -12.66 9.74
CA ASN A 120 19.14 -11.91 8.52
C ASN A 120 18.08 -12.16 7.42
N THR A 121 17.55 -13.39 7.36
CA THR A 121 16.46 -13.76 6.45
C THR A 121 15.18 -13.02 6.84
N GLN A 122 14.80 -13.06 8.12
CA GLN A 122 13.61 -12.36 8.63
C GLN A 122 13.73 -10.85 8.42
N LYS A 123 14.90 -10.27 8.69
CA LYS A 123 15.16 -8.84 8.49
C LYS A 123 15.02 -8.44 7.03
N THR A 124 15.55 -9.26 6.10
CA THR A 124 15.40 -9.02 4.66
C THR A 124 13.94 -9.08 4.23
N LEU A 125 13.21 -10.13 4.64
CA LEU A 125 11.78 -10.28 4.33
C LEU A 125 10.96 -9.11 4.88
N LEU A 126 11.15 -8.78 6.16
CA LEU A 126 10.45 -7.67 6.80
C LEU A 126 10.74 -6.33 6.11
N ASN A 127 12.00 -6.06 5.74
CA ASN A 127 12.35 -4.83 5.02
C ASN A 127 11.70 -4.73 3.64
N ASN A 128 11.63 -5.84 2.91
CA ASN A 128 10.97 -5.88 1.61
C ASN A 128 9.47 -5.64 1.75
N LEU A 129 8.84 -6.32 2.71
CA LEU A 129 7.44 -6.13 3.06
C LEU A 129 7.15 -4.68 3.48
N LEU A 130 7.98 -4.09 4.34
CA LEU A 130 7.84 -2.70 4.76
C LEU A 130 8.00 -1.73 3.59
N THR A 131 8.93 -1.99 2.67
CA THR A 131 9.15 -1.13 1.49
C THR A 131 7.92 -1.10 0.61
N ASP A 132 7.34 -2.26 0.32
CA ASP A 132 6.10 -2.36 -0.46
C ASP A 132 4.89 -1.79 0.30
N TYR A 133 4.71 -2.21 1.55
CA TYR A 133 3.60 -1.79 2.42
C TYR A 133 3.58 -0.30 2.69
N CYS A 134 4.74 0.36 2.84
CA CYS A 134 4.85 1.81 3.10
C CYS A 134 4.98 2.65 1.84
N SER A 135 4.97 2.05 0.65
CA SER A 135 5.07 2.79 -0.58
C SER A 135 3.93 3.82 -0.73
N SER A 136 4.18 4.83 -1.56
CA SER A 136 3.23 5.91 -1.85
C SER A 136 2.13 5.50 -2.84
N ASP A 137 2.16 4.24 -3.29
CA ASP A 137 1.17 3.61 -4.15
C ASP A 137 -0.25 3.72 -3.56
N LEU A 138 -1.23 3.90 -4.43
CA LEU A 138 -2.62 4.10 -4.01
C LEU A 138 -3.25 2.86 -3.39
N MET A 139 -2.98 1.69 -3.95
CA MET A 139 -3.51 0.44 -3.40
C MET A 139 -2.95 0.22 -2.00
N LYS A 140 -1.66 0.52 -1.79
CA LYS A 140 -1.03 0.41 -0.46
C LYS A 140 -1.58 1.43 0.53
N LYS A 141 -1.82 2.68 0.12
CA LYS A 141 -2.52 3.67 0.96
C LYS A 141 -3.94 3.22 1.32
N ALA A 142 -4.72 2.77 0.34
CA ALA A 142 -6.08 2.28 0.55
C ALA A 142 -6.09 1.07 1.50
N LEU A 143 -5.13 0.15 1.34
CA LEU A 143 -4.92 -0.99 2.24
C LEU A 143 -4.69 -0.51 3.68
N ARG A 144 -3.73 0.41 3.89
CA ARG A 144 -3.41 0.95 5.23
C ARG A 144 -4.60 1.66 5.88
N LEU A 145 -5.45 2.32 5.09
CA LEU A 145 -6.65 2.97 5.59
C LEU A 145 -7.78 1.97 5.89
N ALA A 146 -7.92 0.91 5.10
CA ALA A 146 -8.92 -0.13 5.31
C ALA A 146 -8.58 -1.05 6.50
N PHE A 147 -7.30 -1.28 6.75
CA PHE A 147 -6.80 -2.14 7.82
C PHE A 147 -5.94 -1.33 8.80
N PRO A 148 -6.56 -0.57 9.73
CA PRO A 148 -5.84 0.31 10.66
C PRO A 148 -4.94 -0.45 11.65
N GLU A 149 -5.21 -1.73 11.92
CA GLU A 149 -4.35 -2.58 12.75
C GLU A 149 -3.22 -3.24 11.93
N GLY A 150 -3.18 -2.98 10.61
CA GLY A 150 -2.08 -3.33 9.73
C GLY A 150 -2.24 -4.68 9.02
N ALA A 151 -1.11 -5.35 8.79
CA ALA A 151 -1.02 -6.57 8.01
C ALA A 151 -0.17 -7.64 8.71
N THR A 152 -0.61 -8.89 8.65
CA THR A 152 0.13 -10.05 9.15
C THR A 152 0.44 -10.99 7.99
N HIS A 153 1.72 -11.29 7.81
CA HIS A 153 2.24 -12.18 6.78
C HIS A 153 2.65 -13.51 7.41
N ASN A 154 1.93 -14.57 7.08
CA ASN A 154 2.12 -15.91 7.64
C ASN A 154 2.70 -16.84 6.58
N TYR A 155 3.90 -17.37 6.82
CA TYR A 155 4.61 -18.27 5.92
C TYR A 155 4.47 -19.71 6.41
N TYR A 156 3.92 -20.57 5.57
CA TYR A 156 3.69 -21.98 5.86
C TYR A 156 4.65 -22.86 5.07
N ILE A 157 5.21 -23.87 5.73
CA ILE A 157 5.97 -24.94 5.12
C ILE A 157 5.29 -26.25 5.52
N ASN A 158 4.92 -27.09 4.55
CA ASN A 158 4.20 -28.35 4.80
C ASN A 158 2.96 -28.14 5.69
N ASN A 159 2.16 -27.11 5.38
CA ASN A 159 0.95 -26.71 6.12
C ASN A 159 1.16 -26.29 7.58
N SER A 160 2.39 -26.15 8.05
CA SER A 160 2.71 -25.65 9.39
C SER A 160 3.22 -24.21 9.31
N ASN A 161 2.72 -23.31 10.15
CA ASN A 161 3.22 -21.94 10.22
C ASN A 161 4.68 -21.96 10.70
N ALA A 162 5.59 -21.47 9.87
CA ALA A 162 7.02 -21.44 10.11
C ALA A 162 7.53 -20.04 10.51
N LEU A 163 6.87 -18.98 10.03
CA LEU A 163 7.23 -17.59 10.30
C LEU A 163 5.99 -16.69 10.21
N THR A 164 5.86 -15.76 11.15
CA THR A 164 4.85 -14.71 11.12
C THR A 164 5.53 -13.35 11.24
N LEU A 165 5.25 -12.45 10.30
CA LEU A 165 5.75 -11.07 10.30
C LEU A 165 4.56 -10.10 10.34
N ASN A 166 4.63 -9.11 11.22
CA ASN A 166 3.57 -8.11 11.38
C ASN A 166 4.05 -6.74 10.90
N LEU A 167 3.18 -6.02 10.21
CA LEU A 167 3.36 -4.65 9.78
C LEU A 167 2.24 -3.79 10.35
N LYS A 168 2.57 -2.60 10.83
CA LYS A 168 1.62 -1.60 11.31
C LYS A 168 1.74 -0.34 10.47
N PRO A 169 0.65 0.43 10.30
CA PRO A 169 0.73 1.73 9.64
C PRO A 169 1.83 2.66 10.22
N SER A 170 2.06 2.61 11.53
CA SER A 170 3.10 3.37 12.22
C SER A 170 4.53 2.99 11.81
N ASP A 171 4.75 1.82 11.23
CA ASP A 171 6.08 1.40 10.76
C ASP A 171 6.52 2.19 9.51
N CYS A 172 5.60 2.95 8.92
CA CYS A 172 5.86 3.86 7.80
C CYS A 172 6.27 5.28 8.25
N ASP A 173 6.15 5.59 9.54
CA ASP A 173 6.51 6.90 10.08
C ASP A 173 8.05 7.08 10.02
N GLY A 174 8.50 8.20 9.43
CA GLY A 174 9.93 8.49 9.20
C GLY A 174 10.47 8.07 7.83
N LYS A 175 9.63 7.56 6.92
CA LYS A 175 9.99 7.21 5.52
C LYS A 175 9.18 7.99 4.45
N LEU A 176 8.43 9.02 4.85
CA LEU A 176 7.66 9.91 3.96
C LEU A 176 8.36 11.25 3.73
#